data_AF-A0A9D7QUJ6-F1
#
_entry.id   AF-A0A9D7QUJ6-F1
#
_cell.length_a   1.000
_cell.length_b   1.000
_cell.length_c   1.000
_cell.angle_alpha   90.00
_cell.angle_beta   90.00
_cell.angle_gamma   90.00
#
_symmetry.space_group_name_H-M   'P 1'
#
loop_
_entity.id
_entity.type
_entity.pdbx_description
1 polymer ?
#
loop_
_entity_poly.entity_id
_entity_poly.type
_entity_poly.pdbx_seq_one_letter_code
_entity_poly.pdbx_strand_id
1 'polypeptide(L)'
;MTQLKTLPAKLFFAFILLSSFIPGLASAQRQLPGTIKLQWKKDLEMQQGEASTIKLLNFEGAQYDGSRNSMPYFTGLYTYQYQGFEPVVTLKNPVYEAFTSSAVNNDSPISGDINIKASVVTEKKVKLLGISLLPIRKNPASNQLERLVSFELDIKPGAVLKTTGSKQSAFAPNSVLASGSWYKIAVSNTGVHKITADFLRQIGFDPASVNPNQFRLFGNGGGLMPFLNSVFRHDDLAENAIYVYDGGTPNVFDNSDYVLFYGEAPVSWSYDAADGRFHHTSHLYSDYTYYFITPQLNSSSSPKKNSIAAFLIINCKLFIKYFR
;
A
#
# COMPACT_ATOMS: atom_id res chain seq x y z
N MET A 1 87.91 -29.77 -9.55
CA MET A 1 87.80 -29.53 -11.01
C MET A 1 86.32 -29.60 -11.35
N THR A 2 85.59 -28.59 -11.83
CA THR A 2 85.94 -27.29 -12.43
C THR A 2 84.63 -26.47 -12.48
N GLN A 3 84.70 -25.20 -12.00
CA GLN A 3 83.97 -23.96 -12.37
C GLN A 3 82.44 -23.98 -12.64
N LEU A 4 81.58 -23.30 -11.86
CA LEU A 4 81.18 -21.86 -11.87
C LEU A 4 80.36 -21.38 -13.09
N LYS A 5 79.12 -20.87 -12.84
CA LYS A 5 78.57 -19.59 -13.39
C LYS A 5 77.13 -19.25 -12.91
N THR A 6 77.06 -18.24 -12.03
CA THR A 6 76.17 -17.03 -11.99
C THR A 6 74.69 -17.03 -12.49
N LEU A 7 73.74 -16.86 -11.55
CA LEU A 7 72.59 -15.90 -11.34
C LEU A 7 72.05 -15.02 -12.53
N PRO A 8 70.84 -14.36 -12.48
CA PRO A 8 69.72 -14.35 -11.50
C PRO A 8 68.24 -14.21 -12.05
N ALA A 9 67.28 -14.14 -11.11
CA ALA A 9 66.06 -13.29 -11.09
C ALA A 9 64.74 -13.69 -11.81
N LYS A 10 63.63 -13.39 -11.09
CA LYS A 10 62.19 -13.36 -11.48
C LYS A 10 61.49 -14.74 -11.45
N LEU A 11 60.27 -14.95 -10.97
CA LEU A 11 59.16 -14.15 -10.45
C LEU A 11 58.11 -15.20 -9.96
N PHE A 12 57.32 -14.88 -8.91
CA PHE A 12 55.96 -15.41 -8.62
C PHE A 12 55.85 -16.88 -8.15
N PHE A 13 55.06 -17.29 -7.16
CA PHE A 13 54.02 -16.68 -6.33
C PHE A 13 53.94 -17.55 -5.05
N ALA A 14 54.23 -17.00 -3.87
CA ALA A 14 54.01 -17.71 -2.60
C ALA A 14 52.63 -17.31 -2.06
N PHE A 15 51.69 -18.25 -2.09
CA PHE A 15 50.34 -18.11 -1.56
C PHE A 15 50.40 -18.08 -0.02
N ILE A 16 50.57 -16.89 0.57
CA ILE A 16 50.38 -16.68 2.00
C ILE A 16 48.87 -16.61 2.23
N LEU A 17 48.33 -17.64 2.89
CA LEU A 17 46.99 -17.67 3.48
C LEU A 17 46.91 -16.61 4.58
N LEU A 18 46.68 -15.36 4.18
CA LEU A 18 46.29 -14.27 5.04
C LEU A 18 44.82 -14.51 5.40
N SER A 19 44.56 -15.27 6.46
CA SER A 19 43.24 -15.31 7.09
C SER A 19 42.99 -13.97 7.78
N SER A 20 42.68 -12.95 6.98
CA SER A 20 41.97 -11.79 7.45
C SER A 20 40.63 -12.28 7.97
N PHE A 21 40.56 -12.46 9.29
CA PHE A 21 39.33 -12.42 10.04
C PHE A 21 38.74 -11.03 9.78
N ILE A 22 38.01 -10.89 8.67
CA ILE A 22 37.18 -9.73 8.41
C ILE A 22 36.14 -9.80 9.53
N PRO A 23 36.17 -8.90 10.54
CA PRO A 23 35.07 -8.85 11.49
C PRO A 23 33.84 -8.63 10.63
N GLY A 24 32.94 -9.62 10.67
CA GLY A 24 31.70 -9.59 9.91
C GLY A 24 31.09 -8.22 10.08
N LEU A 25 30.70 -7.63 8.94
CA LEU A 25 29.85 -6.45 8.83
C LEU A 25 29.01 -6.35 10.09
N ALA A 26 29.39 -5.42 10.97
CA ALA A 26 28.67 -5.16 12.19
C ALA A 26 27.22 -4.97 11.78
N SER A 27 26.40 -5.96 12.11
CA SER A 27 24.96 -5.73 12.18
C SER A 27 24.87 -4.63 13.21
N ALA A 28 24.69 -3.37 12.78
CA ALA A 28 24.53 -2.25 13.68
C ALA A 28 23.50 -2.70 14.71
N GLN A 29 23.97 -2.92 15.92
CA GLN A 29 23.26 -3.75 16.88
C GLN A 29 22.00 -2.97 17.21
N ARG A 30 20.83 -3.43 16.74
CA ARG A 30 19.52 -2.80 16.97
C ARG A 30 19.11 -2.89 18.45
N GLN A 31 20.07 -3.06 19.34
CA GLN A 31 19.89 -3.01 20.78
C GLN A 31 19.61 -1.56 21.17
N LEU A 32 18.89 -1.39 22.28
CA LEU A 32 18.64 -0.07 22.83
C LEU A 32 19.98 0.61 23.13
N PRO A 33 20.27 1.76 22.51
CA PRO A 33 21.39 2.58 22.95
C PRO A 33 21.11 3.02 24.39
N GLY A 34 22.16 3.27 25.16
CA GLY A 34 22.03 3.90 26.48
C GLY A 34 21.50 5.33 26.33
N THR A 35 22.39 6.31 26.46
CA THR A 35 22.02 7.71 26.23
C THR A 35 21.97 8.04 24.74
N ILE A 36 20.80 8.44 24.23
CA ILE A 36 20.61 8.99 22.89
C ILE A 36 20.87 10.49 22.94
N LYS A 37 21.70 11.00 22.03
CA LYS A 37 21.98 12.44 21.87
C LYS A 37 21.46 12.91 20.52
N LEU A 38 20.58 13.91 20.53
CA LEU A 38 20.08 14.56 19.32
C LEU A 38 21.02 15.70 18.94
N GLN A 39 21.72 15.53 17.82
CA GLN A 39 22.63 16.54 17.28
C GLN A 39 21.84 17.56 16.47
N TRP A 40 21.34 18.60 17.15
CA TRP A 40 20.63 19.69 16.51
C TRP A 40 21.54 20.46 15.54
N LYS A 41 21.03 20.73 14.34
CA LYS A 41 21.72 21.44 13.27
C LYS A 41 21.00 22.75 12.98
N LYS A 42 21.60 23.58 12.13
CA LYS A 42 20.93 24.76 11.60
C LYS A 42 19.67 24.34 10.82
N ASP A 43 18.65 25.19 10.89
CA ASP A 43 17.41 25.04 10.14
C ASP A 43 17.70 24.82 8.65
N LEU A 44 17.02 23.84 8.05
CA LEU A 44 17.06 23.59 6.62
C LEU A 44 16.16 24.58 5.91
N GLU A 45 16.62 25.09 4.77
CA GLU A 45 15.84 25.95 3.89
C GLU A 45 15.53 25.18 2.61
N MET A 46 14.24 24.98 2.32
CA MET A 46 13.77 24.28 1.13
C MET A 46 12.96 25.23 0.27
N GLN A 47 13.29 25.30 -1.02
CA GLN A 47 12.49 26.06 -1.98
C GLN A 47 11.21 25.29 -2.31
N GLN A 48 10.07 25.91 -2.10
CA GLN A 48 8.76 25.43 -2.50
C GLN A 48 8.31 26.24 -3.73
N GLY A 49 8.64 25.74 -4.93
CA GLY A 49 8.41 26.48 -6.17
C GLY A 49 9.35 27.68 -6.32
N GLU A 50 8.93 28.68 -7.11
CA GLU A 50 9.79 29.82 -7.49
C GLU A 50 9.82 30.97 -6.47
N ALA A 51 8.87 31.01 -5.52
CA ALA A 51 8.63 32.21 -4.71
C ALA A 51 8.58 32.02 -3.18
N SER A 52 8.54 30.78 -2.66
CA SER A 52 8.49 30.55 -1.21
C SER A 52 9.59 29.62 -0.72
N THR A 53 10.26 30.02 0.36
CA THR A 53 11.24 29.20 1.07
C THR A 53 10.61 28.72 2.38
N ILE A 54 10.55 27.40 2.57
CA ILE A 54 10.15 26.79 3.84
C ILE A 54 11.39 26.58 4.69
N LYS A 55 11.32 26.99 5.96
CA LYS A 55 12.34 26.69 6.96
C LYS A 55 11.90 25.50 7.80
N LEU A 56 12.82 24.56 8.03
CA LEU A 56 12.58 23.33 8.76
C LEU A 56 13.60 23.19 9.89
N LEU A 57 13.11 23.02 11.12
CA LEU A 57 13.98 22.68 12.24
C LEU A 57 14.63 21.32 11.98
N ASN A 58 15.92 21.15 12.31
CA ASN A 58 16.69 19.98 11.89
C ASN A 58 17.64 19.45 12.97
N PHE A 59 17.79 18.14 13.00
CA PHE A 59 18.81 17.41 13.75
C PHE A 59 19.24 16.18 12.96
N GLU A 60 20.38 15.60 13.33
CA GLU A 60 20.89 14.42 12.64
C GLU A 60 19.93 13.21 12.74
N GLY A 61 19.49 12.71 11.58
CA GLY A 61 18.54 11.60 11.51
C GLY A 61 17.06 12.00 11.65
N ALA A 62 16.75 13.30 11.68
CA ALA A 62 15.38 13.79 11.70
C ALA A 62 14.55 13.25 10.53
N GLN A 63 13.33 12.82 10.82
CA GLN A 63 12.33 12.42 9.82
C GLN A 63 11.26 13.49 9.72
N TYR A 64 10.78 13.74 8.49
CA TYR A 64 9.75 14.73 8.19
C TYR A 64 8.57 14.06 7.51
N ASP A 65 7.37 14.49 7.86
CA ASP A 65 6.11 14.01 7.28
C ASP A 65 5.27 15.25 6.97
N GLY A 66 4.89 15.40 5.69
CA GLY A 66 4.13 16.56 5.21
C GLY A 66 2.77 16.71 5.89
N SER A 67 2.20 15.62 6.42
CA SER A 67 0.97 15.66 7.22
C SER A 67 1.18 16.21 8.65
N ARG A 68 2.43 16.30 9.11
CA ARG A 68 2.81 16.68 10.49
C ARG A 68 3.41 18.08 10.57
N ASN A 69 2.96 18.98 9.70
CA ASN A 69 3.36 20.38 9.69
C ASN A 69 4.89 20.60 9.61
N SER A 70 5.57 19.64 8.97
CA SER A 70 7.02 19.66 8.72
C SER A 70 7.91 19.76 9.98
N MET A 71 7.40 19.32 11.13
CA MET A 71 8.19 19.21 12.35
C MET A 71 9.13 17.99 12.31
N PRO A 72 10.34 18.06 12.86
CA PRO A 72 11.28 16.95 12.83
C PRO A 72 10.92 15.91 13.91
N TYR A 73 10.75 14.65 13.51
CA TYR A 73 10.49 13.54 14.42
C TYR A 73 11.74 12.69 14.62
N PHE A 74 11.95 12.26 15.86
CA PHE A 74 12.88 11.17 16.14
C PHE A 74 12.17 9.85 15.86
N THR A 75 12.85 8.94 15.16
CA THR A 75 12.38 7.57 14.97
C THR A 75 13.50 6.58 15.28
N GLY A 76 13.13 5.46 15.89
CA GLY A 76 14.09 4.41 16.25
C GLY A 76 13.46 3.02 16.09
N LEU A 77 14.28 2.05 15.70
CA LEU A 77 13.92 0.65 15.55
C LEU A 77 14.86 -0.19 16.42
N TYR A 78 14.31 -0.77 17.49
CA TYR A 78 15.08 -1.52 18.47
C TYR A 78 14.57 -2.94 18.66
N THR A 79 15.40 -3.82 19.20
CA THR A 79 14.99 -5.18 19.60
C THR A 79 13.99 -5.10 20.74
N TYR A 80 12.85 -5.78 20.58
CA TYR A 80 11.82 -5.83 21.62
C TYR A 80 11.90 -7.14 22.41
N GLN A 81 12.20 -7.03 23.70
CA GLN A 81 12.43 -8.19 24.56
C GLN A 81 11.12 -8.79 25.12
N TYR A 82 10.06 -7.98 25.26
CA TYR A 82 8.79 -8.38 25.87
C TYR A 82 7.78 -8.90 24.84
N GLN A 83 8.08 -10.06 24.26
CA GLN A 83 7.23 -10.67 23.25
C GLN A 83 5.79 -10.89 23.77
N GLY A 84 4.80 -10.46 22.98
CA GLY A 84 3.38 -10.63 23.34
C GLY A 84 2.80 -9.53 24.23
N PHE A 85 3.57 -8.51 24.60
CA PHE A 85 3.09 -7.36 25.38
C PHE A 85 3.15 -6.06 24.58
N GLU A 86 2.25 -5.13 24.84
CA GLU A 86 2.30 -3.77 24.31
C GLU A 86 3.50 -3.03 24.93
N PRO A 87 4.25 -2.25 24.14
CA PRO A 87 5.39 -1.51 24.67
C PRO A 87 4.93 -0.27 25.43
N VAL A 88 5.29 -0.19 26.71
CA VAL A 88 5.21 1.06 27.48
C VAL A 88 6.58 1.69 27.46
N VAL A 89 6.68 2.87 26.84
CA VAL A 89 7.96 3.59 26.65
C VAL A 89 7.89 4.93 27.37
N THR A 90 8.88 5.21 28.20
CA THR A 90 9.03 6.50 28.89
C THR A 90 10.44 7.05 28.69
N LEU A 91 10.56 8.39 28.78
CA LEU A 91 11.87 9.03 28.79
C LEU A 91 12.49 8.93 30.19
N LYS A 92 13.77 8.61 30.23
CA LYS A 92 14.61 8.68 31.43
C LYS A 92 15.72 9.68 31.21
N ASN A 93 16.08 10.43 32.25
CA ASN A 93 17.14 11.46 32.22
C ASN A 93 17.03 12.44 31.02
N PRO A 94 15.85 12.99 30.69
CA PRO A 94 15.74 13.90 29.56
C PRO A 94 16.42 15.24 29.85
N VAL A 95 17.25 15.69 28.92
CA VAL A 95 17.91 17.01 28.96
C VAL A 95 17.29 17.89 27.89
N TYR A 96 16.83 19.06 28.31
CA TYR A 96 16.15 20.02 27.44
C TYR A 96 16.98 21.30 27.32
N GLU A 97 16.83 21.95 26.17
CA GLU A 97 17.44 23.24 25.88
C GLU A 97 16.38 24.18 25.33
N ALA A 98 16.30 25.41 25.87
CA ALA A 98 15.44 26.44 25.33
C ALA A 98 15.93 26.85 23.94
N PHE A 99 15.02 27.04 22.98
CA PHE A 99 15.39 27.49 21.65
C PHE A 99 14.34 28.43 21.07
N THR A 100 14.78 29.25 20.13
CA THR A 100 13.92 30.09 19.30
C THR A 100 14.30 29.83 17.84
N SER A 101 13.30 29.56 17.00
CA SER A 101 13.51 29.35 15.58
C SER A 101 12.29 29.83 14.80
N SER A 102 12.56 30.56 13.72
CA SER A 102 11.55 30.97 12.74
C SER A 102 11.00 29.80 11.91
N ALA A 103 11.52 28.58 12.08
CA ALA A 103 10.98 27.39 11.43
C ALA A 103 9.70 26.88 12.13
N VAL A 104 9.49 27.23 13.39
CA VAL A 104 8.28 26.86 14.14
C VAL A 104 7.20 27.93 13.92
N ASN A 105 6.50 27.83 12.79
CA ASN A 105 5.47 28.81 12.40
C ASN A 105 4.10 28.56 13.04
N ASN A 106 3.86 27.36 13.56
CA ASN A 106 2.65 27.00 14.31
C ASN A 106 3.02 26.03 15.43
N ASP A 107 2.90 26.50 16.67
CA ASP A 107 3.26 25.77 17.89
C ASP A 107 2.03 25.16 18.60
N SER A 108 0.83 25.31 18.03
CA SER A 108 -0.42 24.71 18.54
C SER A 108 -0.35 23.19 18.76
N PRO A 109 0.29 22.37 17.89
CA PRO A 109 0.36 20.92 18.10
C PRO A 109 1.40 20.49 19.14
N ILE A 110 2.18 21.42 19.71
CA ILE A 110 3.27 21.12 20.66
C ILE A 110 2.69 21.08 22.08
N SER A 111 2.77 19.92 22.70
CA SER A 111 2.32 19.68 24.08
C SER A 111 3.38 20.11 25.11
N GLY A 112 2.96 20.21 26.38
CA GLY A 112 3.88 20.36 27.52
C GLY A 112 4.75 19.13 27.76
N ASP A 113 4.25 17.96 27.37
CA ASP A 113 4.94 16.67 27.52
C ASP A 113 5.33 16.06 26.17
N ILE A 114 6.42 15.29 26.17
CA ILE A 114 6.86 14.54 24.99
C ILE A 114 6.01 13.27 24.84
N ASN A 115 5.10 13.29 23.86
CA ASN A 115 4.28 12.14 23.53
C ASN A 115 5.08 11.12 22.70
N ILE A 116 5.31 9.94 23.27
CA ILE A 116 6.00 8.83 22.60
C ILE A 116 4.97 7.88 21.99
N LYS A 117 5.06 7.68 20.67
CA LYS A 117 4.33 6.62 19.96
C LYS A 117 5.24 5.41 19.84
N ALA A 118 4.79 4.28 20.38
CA ALA A 118 5.53 3.02 20.32
C ALA A 118 4.64 1.91 19.78
N SER A 119 5.18 1.06 18.91
CA SER A 119 4.47 -0.10 18.39
C SER A 119 5.42 -1.25 18.07
N VAL A 120 4.90 -2.48 18.17
CA VAL A 120 5.63 -3.67 17.75
C VAL A 120 5.46 -3.83 16.25
N VAL A 121 6.57 -3.82 15.52
CA VAL A 121 6.63 -4.03 14.07
C VAL A 121 7.35 -5.34 13.76
N THR A 122 7.05 -5.93 12.60
CA THR A 122 7.71 -7.17 12.16
C THR A 122 8.49 -6.89 10.88
N GLU A 123 9.80 -7.09 10.91
CA GLU A 123 10.69 -6.95 9.76
C GLU A 123 11.41 -8.29 9.54
N LYS A 124 11.27 -8.88 8.34
CA LYS A 124 11.89 -10.18 8.01
C LYS A 124 11.66 -11.27 9.07
N LYS A 125 10.43 -11.36 9.59
CA LYS A 125 10.00 -12.28 10.67
C LYS A 125 10.61 -11.99 12.05
N VAL A 126 11.35 -10.90 12.22
CA VAL A 126 11.88 -10.43 13.51
C VAL A 126 10.97 -9.33 14.05
N LYS A 127 10.51 -9.49 15.29
CA LYS A 127 9.72 -8.47 15.99
C LYS A 127 10.63 -7.41 16.58
N LEU A 128 10.32 -6.16 16.30
CA LEU A 128 11.07 -4.98 16.70
C LEU A 128 10.13 -3.96 17.35
N LEU A 129 10.69 -3.07 18.15
CA LEU A 129 10.03 -1.93 18.72
C LEU A 129 10.31 -0.71 17.84
N GLY A 130 9.26 -0.22 17.18
CA GLY A 130 9.28 1.09 16.52
C GLY A 130 8.90 2.17 17.51
N ILE A 131 9.71 3.22 17.59
CA ILE A 131 9.48 4.40 18.44
C ILE A 131 9.45 5.64 17.56
N SER A 132 8.50 6.53 17.80
CA SER A 132 8.42 7.86 17.19
C SER A 132 8.02 8.89 18.23
N LEU A 133 8.74 10.01 18.29
CA LEU A 133 8.40 11.13 19.17
C LEU A 133 8.76 12.46 18.51
N LEU A 134 8.05 13.51 18.90
CA LEU A 134 8.40 14.89 18.57
C LEU A 134 9.36 15.40 19.66
N PRO A 135 10.64 15.67 19.37
CA PRO A 135 11.64 16.07 20.37
C PRO A 135 11.54 17.57 20.71
N ILE A 136 10.32 18.11 20.79
CA ILE A 136 10.03 19.50 21.11
C ILE A 136 8.84 19.51 22.07
N ARG A 137 8.92 20.34 23.11
CA ARG A 137 7.84 20.59 24.07
C ARG A 137 7.70 22.08 24.38
N LYS A 138 6.56 22.44 24.97
CA LYS A 138 6.38 23.74 25.63
C LYS A 138 6.68 23.58 27.11
N ASN A 139 7.57 24.39 27.67
CA ASN A 139 7.81 24.38 29.10
C ASN A 139 6.53 24.85 29.83
N PRO A 140 5.93 24.04 30.73
CA PRO A 140 4.69 24.42 31.40
C PRO A 140 4.79 25.66 32.29
N ALA A 141 5.99 25.98 32.79
CA ALA A 141 6.22 27.11 33.69
C ALA A 141 6.55 28.42 32.95
N SER A 142 7.36 28.35 31.89
CA SER A 142 7.80 29.55 31.15
C SER A 142 7.04 29.77 29.84
N ASN A 143 6.27 28.79 29.39
CA ASN A 143 5.64 28.74 28.06
C ASN A 143 6.63 28.87 26.89
N GLN A 144 7.93 28.70 27.15
CA GLN A 144 8.97 28.73 26.13
C GLN A 144 9.14 27.37 25.48
N LEU A 145 9.53 27.36 24.21
CA LEU A 145 9.82 26.13 23.49
C LEU A 145 11.17 25.56 23.92
N GLU A 146 11.16 24.26 24.19
CA GLU A 146 12.33 23.49 24.55
C GLU A 146 12.49 22.31 23.60
N ARG A 147 13.72 22.09 23.15
CA ARG A 147 14.08 20.92 22.36
C ARG A 147 14.78 19.90 23.23
N LEU A 148 14.53 18.62 22.95
CA LEU A 148 15.17 17.52 23.64
C LEU A 148 16.59 17.33 23.08
N VAL A 149 17.62 17.41 23.93
CA VAL A 149 19.03 17.27 23.52
C VAL A 149 19.54 15.86 23.77
N SER A 150 19.16 15.25 24.89
CA SER A 150 19.50 13.86 25.18
C SER A 150 18.47 13.19 26.06
N PHE A 151 18.36 11.88 25.94
CA PHE A 151 17.45 11.06 26.73
C PHE A 151 17.88 9.60 26.72
N GLU A 152 17.37 8.85 27.68
CA GLU A 152 17.36 7.39 27.69
C GLU A 152 15.92 6.90 27.50
N LEU A 153 15.77 5.69 26.97
CA LEU A 153 14.47 5.03 26.80
C LEU A 153 14.31 3.95 27.88
N ASP A 154 13.28 4.07 28.71
CA ASP A 154 12.83 3.01 29.62
C ASP A 154 11.66 2.28 28.97
N ILE A 155 11.79 0.97 28.79
CA ILE A 155 10.81 0.14 28.08
C ILE A 155 10.33 -0.95 29.01
N LYS A 156 9.01 -1.03 29.19
CA LYS A 156 8.35 -1.99 30.06
C LYS A 156 7.23 -2.71 29.31
N PRO A 157 6.92 -3.97 29.69
CA PRO A 157 5.75 -4.66 29.18
C PRO A 157 4.48 -3.99 29.74
N GLY A 158 3.56 -3.66 28.84
CA GLY A 158 2.22 -3.20 29.15
C GLY A 158 1.21 -4.35 29.15
N ALA A 159 0.02 -4.08 28.60
CA ALA A 159 -1.01 -5.09 28.43
C ALA A 159 -0.57 -6.21 27.47
N VAL A 160 -1.15 -7.39 27.62
CA VAL A 160 -0.97 -8.48 26.65
C VAL A 160 -1.54 -8.05 25.31
N LEU A 161 -0.74 -8.15 24.25
CA LEU A 161 -1.19 -7.91 22.88
C LEU A 161 -2.31 -8.90 22.57
N LYS A 162 -3.51 -8.37 22.30
CA LYS A 162 -4.60 -9.18 21.77
C LYS A 162 -4.17 -9.66 20.39
N THR A 163 -3.85 -10.94 20.27
CA THR A 163 -3.69 -11.60 18.99
C THR A 163 -5.07 -11.65 18.33
N THR A 164 -5.42 -10.62 17.57
CA THR A 164 -6.38 -10.81 16.49
C THR A 164 -5.78 -11.89 15.62
N GLY A 165 -6.37 -13.10 15.66
CA GLY A 165 -5.93 -14.22 14.83
C GLY A 165 -5.66 -13.68 13.44
N SER A 166 -4.49 -14.00 12.87
CA SER A 166 -4.13 -13.53 11.54
C SER A 166 -5.35 -13.76 10.66
N LYS A 167 -5.91 -12.70 10.07
CA LYS A 167 -6.90 -12.89 9.01
C LYS A 167 -6.17 -13.70 7.96
N GLN A 168 -6.40 -15.00 7.96
CA GLN A 168 -5.86 -15.89 6.96
C GLN A 168 -6.44 -15.35 5.66
N SER A 169 -5.59 -14.81 4.82
CA SER A 169 -5.99 -14.39 3.48
C SER A 169 -6.51 -15.64 2.79
N ALA A 170 -7.82 -15.74 2.66
CA ALA A 170 -8.47 -16.81 1.95
C ALA A 170 -8.24 -16.55 0.46
N PHE A 171 -7.19 -17.16 -0.07
CA PHE A 171 -6.93 -17.18 -1.49
C PHE A 171 -7.79 -18.25 -2.16
N ALA A 172 -8.23 -17.98 -3.38
CA ALA A 172 -8.88 -18.98 -4.22
C ALA A 172 -7.89 -20.12 -4.48
N PRO A 173 -8.30 -21.39 -4.35
CA PRO A 173 -7.39 -22.52 -4.58
C PRO A 173 -6.92 -22.62 -6.03
N ASN A 174 -7.72 -22.14 -6.98
CA ASN A 174 -7.41 -22.05 -8.40
C ASN A 174 -8.12 -20.83 -9.00
N SER A 175 -7.58 -20.26 -10.09
CA SER A 175 -8.26 -19.19 -10.81
C SER A 175 -9.50 -19.70 -11.54
N VAL A 176 -10.56 -18.89 -11.61
CA VAL A 176 -11.73 -19.14 -12.47
C VAL A 176 -11.33 -19.32 -13.94
N LEU A 177 -10.24 -18.67 -14.37
CA LEU A 177 -9.71 -18.78 -15.73
C LEU A 177 -8.99 -20.11 -16.03
N ALA A 178 -8.76 -20.95 -15.01
CA ALA A 178 -8.02 -22.19 -15.17
C ALA A 178 -8.74 -23.24 -16.03
N SER A 179 -10.05 -23.08 -16.26
CA SER A 179 -10.85 -23.98 -17.09
C SER A 179 -11.91 -23.21 -17.87
N GLY A 180 -12.35 -23.77 -19.00
CA GLY A 180 -13.35 -23.17 -19.88
C GLY A 180 -12.75 -22.29 -20.97
N SER A 181 -13.63 -21.78 -21.83
CA SER A 181 -13.25 -20.91 -22.94
C SER A 181 -13.54 -19.46 -22.55
N TRP A 182 -12.53 -18.60 -22.67
CA TRP A 182 -12.56 -17.23 -22.15
C TRP A 182 -12.23 -16.22 -23.24
N TYR A 183 -13.00 -15.13 -23.26
CA TYR A 183 -12.79 -14.03 -24.18
C TYR A 183 -12.70 -12.74 -23.39
N LYS A 184 -11.69 -11.95 -23.71
CA LYS A 184 -11.42 -10.67 -23.07
C LYS A 184 -12.13 -9.57 -23.85
N ILE A 185 -12.99 -8.82 -23.17
CA ILE A 185 -13.69 -7.67 -23.74
C ILE A 185 -13.19 -6.39 -23.06
N ALA A 186 -13.04 -5.32 -23.83
CA ALA A 186 -12.56 -4.03 -23.36
C ALA A 186 -13.74 -3.05 -23.24
N VAL A 187 -13.77 -2.30 -22.15
CA VAL A 187 -14.76 -1.26 -21.86
C VAL A 187 -14.04 0.06 -21.63
N SER A 188 -14.41 1.10 -22.38
CA SER A 188 -13.88 2.46 -22.23
C SER A 188 -14.77 3.38 -21.40
N ASN A 189 -16.08 3.11 -21.36
CA ASN A 189 -17.07 3.98 -20.73
C ASN A 189 -17.89 3.23 -19.67
N THR A 190 -18.16 3.91 -18.55
CA THR A 190 -19.02 3.39 -17.49
C THR A 190 -20.47 3.39 -17.96
N GLY A 191 -21.17 2.27 -17.84
CA GLY A 191 -22.57 2.17 -18.22
C GLY A 191 -23.05 0.75 -18.49
N VAL A 192 -24.27 0.65 -19.02
CA VAL A 192 -24.84 -0.62 -19.46
C VAL A 192 -24.36 -0.93 -20.87
N HIS A 193 -23.75 -2.09 -21.05
CA HIS A 193 -23.24 -2.61 -22.32
C HIS A 193 -24.10 -3.78 -22.79
N LYS A 194 -24.26 -3.90 -24.11
CA LYS A 194 -25.04 -4.95 -24.76
C LYS A 194 -24.14 -5.86 -25.58
N ILE A 195 -24.24 -7.16 -25.34
CA ILE A 195 -23.59 -8.23 -26.11
C ILE A 195 -24.65 -8.88 -27.00
N THR A 196 -24.38 -8.92 -28.30
CA THR A 196 -25.27 -9.49 -29.33
C THR A 196 -24.62 -10.68 -30.04
N ALA A 197 -25.40 -11.44 -30.79
CA ALA A 197 -24.88 -12.55 -31.60
C ALA A 197 -23.84 -12.08 -32.63
N ASP A 198 -24.02 -10.89 -33.23
CA ASP A 198 -23.03 -10.28 -34.12
C ASP A 198 -21.70 -10.03 -33.42
N PHE A 199 -21.73 -9.51 -32.18
CA PHE A 199 -20.52 -9.29 -31.40
C PHE A 199 -19.82 -10.61 -31.09
N LEU A 200 -20.56 -11.65 -30.69
CA LEU A 200 -20.00 -12.98 -30.43
C LEU A 200 -19.33 -13.56 -31.69
N ARG A 201 -19.95 -13.41 -32.87
CA ARG A 201 -19.33 -13.79 -34.16
C ARG A 201 -18.04 -13.03 -34.43
N GLN A 202 -18.03 -11.72 -34.19
CA GLN A 202 -16.84 -10.87 -34.42
C GLN A 202 -15.65 -11.27 -33.56
N ILE A 203 -15.88 -11.69 -32.32
CA ILE A 203 -14.80 -12.13 -31.42
C ILE A 203 -14.41 -13.60 -31.61
N GLY A 204 -15.03 -14.31 -32.56
CA GLY A 204 -14.68 -15.69 -32.92
C GLY A 204 -15.49 -16.80 -32.24
N PHE A 205 -16.61 -16.46 -31.60
CA PHE A 205 -17.56 -17.46 -31.06
C PHE A 205 -18.66 -17.78 -32.06
N ASP A 206 -19.06 -19.04 -32.15
CA ASP A 206 -20.30 -19.43 -32.82
C ASP A 206 -21.48 -19.26 -31.85
N PRO A 207 -22.39 -18.28 -32.06
CA PRO A 207 -23.55 -18.07 -31.20
C PRO A 207 -24.44 -19.31 -31.10
N ALA A 208 -24.53 -20.12 -32.16
CA ALA A 208 -25.37 -21.31 -32.15
C ALA A 208 -24.87 -22.39 -31.16
N SER A 209 -23.59 -22.35 -30.78
CA SER A 209 -22.98 -23.23 -29.78
C SER A 209 -23.13 -22.72 -28.34
N VAL A 210 -23.64 -21.50 -28.16
CA VAL A 210 -23.76 -20.84 -26.86
C VAL A 210 -25.18 -21.01 -26.35
N ASN A 211 -25.32 -21.56 -25.15
CA ASN A 211 -26.57 -21.47 -24.41
C ASN A 211 -26.61 -20.11 -23.68
N PRO A 212 -27.53 -19.19 -24.03
CA PRO A 212 -27.66 -17.89 -23.33
C PRO A 212 -27.80 -18.07 -21.83
N ASN A 213 -28.40 -19.19 -21.39
CA ASN A 213 -28.60 -19.48 -19.99
C ASN A 213 -27.34 -19.91 -19.23
N GLN A 214 -26.25 -20.23 -19.92
CA GLN A 214 -24.96 -20.57 -19.30
C GLN A 214 -23.93 -19.44 -19.39
N PHE A 215 -24.29 -18.34 -20.06
CA PHE A 215 -23.42 -17.19 -20.21
C PHE A 215 -23.01 -16.60 -18.86
N ARG A 216 -21.72 -16.32 -18.69
CA ARG A 216 -21.17 -15.66 -17.51
C ARG A 216 -20.20 -14.56 -17.90
N LEU A 217 -20.14 -13.56 -17.03
CA LEU A 217 -19.23 -12.44 -17.13
C LEU A 217 -18.45 -12.30 -15.83
N PHE A 218 -17.15 -12.10 -15.94
CA PHE A 218 -16.24 -11.94 -14.82
C PHE A 218 -15.41 -10.67 -14.98
N GLY A 219 -15.06 -10.04 -13.87
CA GLY A 219 -14.33 -8.76 -13.87
C GLY A 219 -14.38 -8.11 -12.49
N ASN A 220 -13.35 -7.35 -12.16
CA ASN A 220 -13.18 -6.75 -10.83
C ASN A 220 -13.49 -5.25 -10.82
N GLY A 221 -14.26 -4.77 -11.81
CA GLY A 221 -14.56 -3.35 -11.99
C GLY A 221 -13.42 -2.57 -12.64
N GLY A 222 -13.51 -1.24 -12.56
CA GLY A 222 -12.54 -0.30 -13.10
C GLY A 222 -11.84 0.54 -12.02
N GLY A 223 -10.96 1.45 -12.45
CA GLY A 223 -10.24 2.37 -11.58
C GLY A 223 -8.84 1.93 -11.18
N LEU A 224 -8.12 2.83 -10.51
CA LEU A 224 -6.74 2.59 -10.09
C LEU A 224 -6.66 1.63 -8.90
N MET A 225 -5.68 0.73 -8.94
CA MET A 225 -5.39 -0.16 -7.82
C MET A 225 -5.04 0.67 -6.56
N PRO A 226 -5.62 0.36 -5.37
CA PRO A 226 -5.27 1.06 -4.15
C PRO A 226 -3.77 0.94 -3.84
N PHE A 227 -3.13 2.02 -3.39
CA PHE A 227 -1.72 1.98 -2.97
C PHE A 227 -1.51 1.26 -1.63
N LEU A 228 -2.50 1.30 -0.75
CA LEU A 228 -2.41 0.72 0.59
C LEU A 228 -2.71 -0.78 0.57
N ASN A 229 -1.81 -1.57 1.15
CA ASN A 229 -1.99 -3.04 1.27
C ASN A 229 -3.10 -3.45 2.25
N SER A 230 -3.56 -2.54 3.09
CA SER A 230 -4.67 -2.75 4.02
C SER A 230 -6.05 -2.67 3.36
N VAL A 231 -6.14 -2.14 2.13
CA VAL A 231 -7.40 -1.99 1.40
C VAL A 231 -7.76 -3.32 0.75
N PHE A 232 -9.05 -3.67 0.81
CA PHE A 232 -9.59 -4.90 0.23
C PHE A 232 -9.31 -4.97 -1.28
N ARG A 233 -8.97 -6.17 -1.76
CA ARG A 233 -8.85 -6.51 -3.17
C ARG A 233 -9.39 -7.90 -3.39
N HIS A 234 -10.05 -8.11 -4.52
CA HIS A 234 -10.40 -9.45 -4.96
C HIS A 234 -9.13 -10.21 -5.32
N ASP A 235 -9.01 -11.43 -4.82
CA ASP A 235 -7.88 -12.31 -5.12
C ASP A 235 -7.95 -12.86 -6.56
N ASP A 236 -9.14 -13.25 -7.00
CA ASP A 236 -9.43 -13.76 -8.33
C ASP A 236 -10.61 -12.97 -8.95
N LEU A 237 -10.94 -13.23 -10.21
CA LEU A 237 -12.03 -12.52 -10.89
C LEU A 237 -13.40 -12.83 -10.26
N ALA A 238 -14.15 -11.78 -9.95
CA ALA A 238 -15.52 -11.88 -9.46
C ALA A 238 -16.53 -12.04 -10.62
N GLU A 239 -17.51 -12.93 -10.45
CA GLU A 239 -18.64 -13.04 -11.38
C GLU A 239 -19.56 -11.81 -11.22
N ASN A 240 -19.77 -11.11 -12.34
CA ASN A 240 -20.64 -9.94 -12.45
C ASN A 240 -22.06 -10.35 -12.79
N ALA A 241 -23.02 -9.61 -12.26
CA ALA A 241 -24.42 -9.86 -12.56
C ALA A 241 -24.78 -9.38 -13.96
N ILE A 242 -25.45 -10.25 -14.72
CA ILE A 242 -25.90 -9.97 -16.08
C ILE A 242 -27.41 -10.10 -16.18
N TYR A 243 -27.98 -9.46 -17.20
CA TYR A 243 -29.33 -9.75 -17.66
C TYR A 243 -29.24 -10.48 -19.00
N VAL A 244 -29.99 -11.56 -19.16
CA VAL A 244 -30.06 -12.32 -20.42
C VAL A 244 -31.48 -12.25 -20.93
N TYR A 245 -31.63 -11.84 -22.19
CA TYR A 245 -32.87 -11.94 -22.94
C TYR A 245 -32.73 -13.07 -23.96
N ASP A 246 -33.55 -14.10 -23.79
CA ASP A 246 -33.68 -15.26 -24.68
C ASP A 246 -35.05 -15.13 -25.36
N GLY A 247 -35.05 -14.53 -26.55
CA GLY A 247 -36.24 -14.18 -27.32
C GLY A 247 -36.50 -15.10 -28.51
N GLY A 248 -35.54 -15.96 -28.82
CA GLY A 248 -35.52 -16.77 -30.03
C GLY A 248 -35.66 -18.26 -29.76
N THR A 249 -34.75 -19.06 -30.31
CA THR A 249 -34.75 -20.51 -30.14
C THR A 249 -34.23 -20.88 -28.76
N PRO A 250 -35.02 -21.61 -27.93
CA PRO A 250 -34.60 -21.92 -26.57
C PRO A 250 -33.22 -22.57 -26.49
N ASN A 251 -32.36 -22.05 -25.62
CA ASN A 251 -30.98 -22.51 -25.39
C ASN A 251 -30.00 -22.33 -26.56
N VAL A 252 -30.35 -21.57 -27.59
CA VAL A 252 -29.46 -21.27 -28.73
C VAL A 252 -29.34 -19.76 -28.84
N PHE A 253 -28.13 -19.22 -28.73
CA PHE A 253 -27.93 -17.77 -28.84
C PHE A 253 -28.11 -17.33 -30.30
N ASP A 254 -29.26 -16.75 -30.61
CA ASP A 254 -29.58 -16.25 -31.96
C ASP A 254 -29.63 -14.72 -32.04
N ASN A 255 -29.98 -14.19 -33.20
CA ASN A 255 -29.95 -12.74 -33.46
C ASN A 255 -31.01 -11.96 -32.67
N SER A 256 -32.01 -12.63 -32.07
CA SER A 256 -33.00 -11.99 -31.19
C SER A 256 -32.54 -11.92 -29.73
N ASP A 257 -31.46 -12.63 -29.39
CA ASP A 257 -30.94 -12.71 -28.04
C ASP A 257 -29.89 -11.64 -27.74
N TYR A 258 -29.80 -11.26 -26.47
CA TYR A 258 -28.75 -10.36 -26.00
C TYR A 258 -28.48 -10.50 -24.51
N VAL A 259 -27.27 -10.10 -24.13
CA VAL A 259 -26.85 -9.99 -22.72
C VAL A 259 -26.56 -8.54 -22.40
N LEU A 260 -27.08 -8.07 -21.27
CA LEU A 260 -26.73 -6.76 -20.71
C LEU A 260 -25.88 -6.93 -19.47
N PHE A 261 -24.86 -6.08 -19.35
CA PHE A 261 -24.05 -5.99 -18.15
C PHE A 261 -23.65 -4.55 -17.85
N TYR A 262 -23.32 -4.25 -16.61
CA TYR A 262 -22.78 -2.95 -16.22
C TYR A 262 -21.25 -3.01 -16.21
N GLY A 263 -20.64 -2.21 -17.05
CA GLY A 263 -19.18 -2.07 -17.13
C GLY A 263 -18.74 -0.74 -16.53
N GLU A 264 -17.60 -0.73 -15.86
CA GLU A 264 -16.99 0.46 -15.27
C GLU A 264 -15.78 0.88 -16.11
N ALA A 265 -15.67 2.17 -16.42
CA ALA A 265 -14.51 2.76 -17.07
C ALA A 265 -13.27 2.68 -16.18
N PRO A 266 -12.06 2.83 -16.75
CA PRO A 266 -10.82 2.90 -15.98
C PRO A 266 -10.71 4.20 -15.15
N VAL A 267 -11.61 5.15 -15.34
CA VAL A 267 -11.68 6.40 -14.58
C VAL A 267 -12.63 6.22 -13.40
N SER A 268 -12.16 6.51 -12.20
CA SER A 268 -12.99 6.59 -10.99
C SER A 268 -13.31 8.03 -10.63
N TRP A 269 -14.47 8.24 -10.01
CA TRP A 269 -14.91 9.53 -9.49
C TRP A 269 -15.10 9.43 -7.98
N SER A 270 -14.58 10.39 -7.22
CA SER A 270 -14.76 10.48 -5.77
C SER A 270 -15.14 11.89 -5.36
N TYR A 271 -16.20 12.02 -4.57
CA TYR A 271 -16.59 13.30 -3.97
C TYR A 271 -15.76 13.58 -2.73
N ASP A 272 -15.15 14.77 -2.66
CA ASP A 272 -14.52 15.27 -1.46
C ASP A 272 -15.42 16.33 -0.81
N ALA A 273 -15.90 16.02 0.40
CA ALA A 273 -16.78 16.91 1.15
C ALA A 273 -16.06 18.14 1.71
N ALA A 274 -14.72 18.11 1.83
CA ALA A 274 -13.95 19.22 2.37
C ALA A 274 -13.81 20.37 1.36
N ASP A 275 -13.71 20.05 0.07
CA ASP A 275 -13.66 21.05 -1.01
C ASP A 275 -14.95 21.17 -1.83
N GLY A 276 -15.92 20.28 -1.61
CA GLY A 276 -17.22 20.26 -2.25
C GLY A 276 -17.18 19.87 -3.73
N ARG A 277 -16.15 19.13 -4.16
CA ARG A 277 -15.91 18.80 -5.58
C ARG A 277 -15.77 17.31 -5.82
N PHE A 278 -16.06 16.93 -7.05
CA PHE A 278 -15.74 15.61 -7.57
C PHE A 278 -14.33 15.59 -8.16
N HIS A 279 -13.52 14.65 -7.68
CA HIS A 279 -12.19 14.37 -8.21
C HIS A 279 -12.28 13.15 -9.12
N HIS A 280 -11.76 13.29 -10.34
CA HIS A 280 -11.62 12.16 -11.26
C HIS A 280 -10.19 11.63 -11.17
N THR A 281 -10.04 10.30 -11.12
CA THR A 281 -8.74 9.63 -11.15
C THR A 281 -8.70 8.70 -12.34
N SER A 282 -7.87 9.03 -13.33
CA SER A 282 -7.63 8.17 -14.49
C SER A 282 -6.62 7.08 -14.18
N HIS A 283 -6.80 5.91 -14.79
CA HIS A 283 -5.84 4.83 -14.68
C HIS A 283 -4.53 5.20 -15.41
N LEU A 284 -3.38 5.02 -14.75
CA LEU A 284 -2.09 5.49 -15.26
C LEU A 284 -1.51 4.65 -16.42
N TYR A 285 -2.05 3.45 -16.63
CA TYR A 285 -1.45 2.44 -17.52
C TYR A 285 -2.39 1.92 -18.61
N SER A 286 -3.66 2.34 -18.63
CA SER A 286 -4.63 1.81 -19.60
C SER A 286 -5.86 2.70 -19.74
N ASP A 287 -6.34 2.83 -20.97
CA ASP A 287 -7.59 3.52 -21.31
C ASP A 287 -8.80 2.57 -21.34
N TYR A 288 -8.62 1.31 -20.94
CA TYR A 288 -9.67 0.29 -20.95
C TYR A 288 -9.73 -0.50 -19.65
N THR A 289 -10.95 -0.79 -19.19
CA THR A 289 -11.23 -1.84 -18.22
C THR A 289 -11.53 -3.13 -18.95
N TYR A 290 -11.06 -4.26 -18.44
CA TYR A 290 -11.26 -5.55 -19.07
C TYR A 290 -12.21 -6.45 -18.28
N TYR A 291 -13.14 -7.06 -19.01
CA TYR A 291 -14.01 -8.10 -18.50
C TYR A 291 -13.78 -9.38 -19.30
N PHE A 292 -14.16 -10.51 -18.71
CA PHE A 292 -13.95 -11.83 -19.26
C PHE A 292 -15.30 -12.52 -19.40
N ILE A 293 -15.63 -12.94 -20.61
CA ILE A 293 -16.86 -13.70 -20.88
C ILE A 293 -16.53 -15.17 -21.06
N THR A 294 -17.43 -16.01 -20.56
CA THR A 294 -17.40 -17.44 -20.81
C THR A 294 -18.84 -17.92 -21.05
N PRO A 295 -19.15 -18.45 -22.24
CA PRO A 295 -20.48 -18.99 -22.52
C PRO A 295 -20.68 -20.40 -21.99
N GLN A 296 -19.60 -21.12 -21.70
CA GLN A 296 -19.61 -22.48 -21.20
C GLN A 296 -18.55 -22.62 -20.11
N LEU A 297 -19.02 -22.70 -18.87
CA LEU A 297 -18.20 -23.04 -17.72
C LEU A 297 -18.79 -24.29 -17.09
N ASN A 298 -18.00 -25.37 -17.05
CA ASN A 298 -18.34 -26.61 -16.35
C ASN A 298 -18.23 -26.37 -14.83
N SER A 299 -19.17 -25.58 -14.30
CA SER A 299 -19.26 -25.24 -12.88
C SER A 299 -20.62 -25.68 -12.34
N SER A 300 -20.61 -26.20 -11.11
CA SER A 300 -21.81 -26.61 -10.38
C SER A 300 -22.64 -25.43 -9.86
N SER A 301 -22.13 -24.20 -9.91
CA SER A 301 -22.88 -23.01 -9.53
C SER A 301 -23.78 -22.52 -10.65
N SER A 302 -24.96 -21.98 -10.33
CA SER A 302 -25.79 -21.30 -11.34
C SER A 302 -25.18 -19.94 -11.73
N PRO A 303 -25.25 -19.51 -13.00
CA PRO A 303 -24.81 -18.17 -13.41
C PRO A 303 -25.51 -17.05 -12.64
N LYS A 304 -24.77 -15.98 -12.30
CA LYS A 304 -25.36 -14.79 -11.66
C LYS A 304 -26.18 -13.97 -12.64
N LYS A 305 -27.49 -14.19 -12.62
CA LYS A 305 -28.47 -13.46 -13.43
C LYS A 305 -29.40 -12.63 -12.58
N ASN A 306 -29.65 -11.39 -13.03
CA ASN A 306 -30.66 -10.52 -12.45
C ASN A 306 -31.89 -10.46 -13.37
N SER A 307 -33.07 -10.29 -12.78
CA SER A 307 -34.25 -9.85 -13.55
C SER A 307 -34.00 -8.44 -14.09
N ILE A 308 -34.69 -8.05 -15.17
CA ILE A 308 -34.53 -6.71 -15.75
C ILE A 308 -34.81 -5.60 -14.72
N ALA A 309 -35.82 -5.80 -13.86
CA ALA A 309 -36.14 -4.89 -12.77
C ALA A 309 -35.02 -4.82 -11.72
N ALA A 310 -34.47 -5.96 -11.29
CA ALA A 310 -33.36 -5.99 -10.36
C ALA A 310 -32.09 -5.36 -10.96
N PHE A 311 -31.82 -5.61 -12.24
CA PHE A 311 -30.70 -5.05 -12.98
C PHE A 311 -30.80 -3.52 -13.06
N LEU A 312 -31.97 -2.98 -13.41
CA LEU A 312 -32.20 -1.53 -13.43
C LEU A 312 -32.08 -0.90 -12.04
N ILE A 313 -32.64 -1.53 -10.99
CA ILE A 313 -32.59 -1.00 -9.62
C ILE A 313 -31.16 -0.98 -9.06
N ILE A 314 -30.38 -2.06 -9.26
CA ILE A 314 -29.00 -2.16 -8.78
C ILE A 314 -28.14 -1.08 -9.45
N ASN A 315 -28.25 -0.93 -10.76
CA ASN A 315 -27.45 0.06 -11.50
C ASN A 315 -27.90 1.50 -11.22
N CYS A 316 -29.19 1.74 -10.97
CA CYS A 316 -29.68 3.05 -10.54
C CYS A 316 -29.17 3.43 -9.13
N LYS A 317 -29.05 2.46 -8.21
CA LYS A 317 -28.41 2.70 -6.89
C LYS A 317 -26.92 3.00 -6.99
N LEU A 318 -26.20 2.35 -7.92
CA LEU A 318 -24.80 2.72 -8.22
C LEU A 318 -24.72 4.16 -8.76
N PHE A 319 -25.62 4.56 -9.66
CA PHE A 319 -25.68 5.92 -10.18
C PHE A 319 -25.92 6.96 -9.08
N ILE A 320 -26.83 6.70 -8.13
CA ILE A 320 -27.12 7.61 -7.01
C ILE A 320 -25.91 7.74 -6.05
N LYS A 321 -25.08 6.69 -5.91
CA LYS A 321 -23.90 6.70 -5.03
C LYS A 321 -22.79 7.67 -5.52
N TYR A 322 -22.78 7.99 -6.81
CA TYR A 322 -21.83 8.94 -7.41
C TYR A 322 -22.39 10.37 -7.58
N PHE A 323 -23.67 10.60 -7.27
CA PHE A 323 -24.36 11.89 -7.50
C PHE A 323 -25.01 12.47 -6.23
N ARG A 324 -24.49 12.13 -5.05
CA ARG A 324 -24.85 12.77 -3.77
C ARG A 324 -23.65 13.42 -3.13
#